data_AF-A0A952VEL8-F1
#
_entry.id   AF-A0A952VEL8-F1
#
_cell.length_a   1.000
_cell.length_b   1.000
_cell.length_c   1.000
_cell.angle_alpha   90.00
_cell.angle_beta   90.00
_cell.angle_gamma   90.00
#
_symmetry.space_group_name_H-M   'P 1'
#
loop_
_entity.id
_entity.type
_entity.pdbx_description
1 polymer ?
#
loop_
_entity_poly.entity_id
_entity_poly.type
_entity_poly.pdbx_seq_one_letter_code
_entity_poly.pdbx_strand_id
1 'polypeptide(L)'
;MKCPQCLTENNVSATKCVVCEQVLNAPRPKPVRYMSFYAEYFAFRELVTPQLIKVIYFVGACFITAGGLLSILSPDALDDYMAGPIFTRLGGIAALVMGNLVWRIMCEGAILLFSLHELLVSIDTRAGLLVRQGKRIEP
;
A
#
# COMPACT_ATOMS: atom_id res chain seq x y z
N MET A 1 -8.77 -20.20 25.19
CA MET A 1 -10.20 -20.61 25.21
C MET A 1 -10.55 -21.12 26.59
N LYS A 2 -11.77 -20.88 27.09
CA LYS A 2 -12.21 -21.36 28.42
C LYS A 2 -12.75 -22.77 28.33
N CYS A 3 -12.39 -23.63 29.28
CA CYS A 3 -12.98 -24.96 29.39
C CYS A 3 -14.46 -24.84 29.82
N PRO A 4 -15.40 -25.55 29.19
CA PRO A 4 -16.82 -25.47 29.55
C PRO A 4 -17.16 -26.10 30.91
N GLN A 5 -16.29 -26.97 31.45
CA GLN A 5 -16.54 -27.61 32.76
C GLN A 5 -15.91 -26.83 33.91
N CYS A 6 -14.61 -26.57 33.87
CA CYS A 6 -13.87 -25.95 34.99
C CYS A 6 -13.56 -24.47 34.80
N LEU A 7 -14.05 -23.85 33.71
CA LEU A 7 -13.82 -22.44 33.34
C LEU A 7 -12.36 -21.98 33.25
N THR A 8 -11.40 -22.89 33.35
CA THR A 8 -9.97 -22.58 33.29
C THR A 8 -9.58 -22.11 31.89
N GLU A 9 -8.75 -21.07 31.81
CA GLU A 9 -8.17 -20.63 30.54
C GLU A 9 -7.11 -21.62 30.04
N ASN A 10 -7.28 -22.10 28.81
CA ASN A 10 -6.31 -22.94 28.10
C ASN A 10 -5.83 -22.25 26.81
N ASN A 11 -4.64 -22.63 26.34
CA ASN A 11 -4.10 -22.19 25.06
C ASN A 11 -5.05 -22.54 23.89
N VAL A 12 -5.06 -21.71 22.84
CA VAL A 12 -6.00 -21.85 21.71
C VAL A 12 -5.79 -23.16 20.93
N SER A 13 -4.59 -23.74 21.00
CA SER A 13 -4.23 -25.02 20.35
C SER A 13 -4.33 -26.24 21.27
N ALA A 14 -4.75 -26.08 22.53
CA ALA A 14 -4.82 -27.20 23.47
C ALA A 14 -5.96 -28.15 23.09
N THR A 15 -5.64 -29.41 22.82
CA THR A 15 -6.62 -30.48 22.53
C THR A 15 -7.26 -31.06 23.79
N LYS A 16 -6.67 -30.80 24.97
CA LYS A 16 -7.18 -31.22 26.28
C LYS A 16 -7.04 -30.08 27.29
N CYS A 17 -7.93 -30.04 28.28
CA CYS A 17 -7.80 -29.14 29.41
C CYS A 17 -6.71 -29.62 30.37
N VAL A 18 -5.86 -28.71 30.85
CA VAL A 18 -4.77 -29.02 31.80
C VAL A 18 -5.29 -29.49 33.17
N VAL A 19 -6.50 -29.08 33.55
CA VAL A 19 -7.05 -29.35 34.90
C VAL A 19 -7.95 -30.58 34.93
N CYS A 20 -8.91 -30.67 34.01
CA CYS A 20 -9.94 -31.73 34.01
C CYS A 20 -9.76 -32.76 32.88
N GLU A 21 -8.66 -32.68 32.12
CA GLU A 21 -8.31 -33.55 30.98
C GLU A 21 -9.37 -33.68 29.86
N GLN A 22 -10.45 -32.90 29.94
CA GLN A 22 -11.52 -32.96 28.96
C GLN A 22 -11.03 -32.50 27.59
N VAL A 23 -11.44 -33.23 26.55
CA VAL A 23 -11.12 -32.93 25.16
C VAL A 23 -11.75 -31.60 24.77
N LEU A 24 -10.91 -30.64 24.35
CA LEU A 24 -11.35 -29.34 23.87
C LEU A 24 -11.44 -29.42 22.34
N ASN A 25 -12.65 -29.24 21.80
CA ASN A 25 -12.84 -29.12 20.36
C ASN A 25 -12.26 -27.78 19.91
N ALA A 26 -11.11 -27.83 19.24
CA ALA A 26 -10.53 -26.65 18.61
C ALA A 26 -11.56 -26.05 17.65
N PRO A 27 -11.84 -24.73 17.73
CA PRO A 27 -12.67 -24.07 16.72
C PRO A 27 -12.01 -24.27 15.36
N ARG A 28 -12.73 -24.88 14.40
CA ARG A 28 -12.24 -25.03 13.03
C ARG A 28 -11.95 -23.63 12.48
N PRO A 29 -10.73 -23.34 11.99
CA PRO A 29 -10.50 -22.08 11.31
C PRO A 29 -11.48 -22.02 10.12
N LYS A 30 -12.32 -20.98 10.08
CA LYS A 30 -13.17 -20.74 8.92
C LYS A 30 -12.24 -20.57 7.72
N PRO A 31 -12.48 -21.27 6.59
CA PRO A 31 -11.66 -21.07 5.40
C PRO A 31 -11.76 -19.61 5.00
N VAL A 32 -10.61 -18.94 4.93
CA VAL A 32 -10.52 -17.56 4.47
C VAL A 32 -11.01 -17.57 3.03
N ARG A 33 -12.19 -16.98 2.80
CA ARG A 33 -12.76 -16.85 1.46
C ARG A 33 -11.92 -15.82 0.74
N TYR A 34 -10.99 -16.26 -0.10
CA TYR A 34 -10.27 -15.40 -1.02
C TYR A 34 -11.32 -14.72 -1.90
N MET A 35 -11.60 -13.44 -1.63
CA MET A 35 -12.35 -12.62 -2.56
C MET A 35 -11.43 -12.39 -3.77
N SER A 36 -12.00 -12.24 -4.96
CA SER A 36 -11.16 -12.04 -6.14
C SER A 36 -10.35 -10.75 -5.95
N PHE A 37 -9.09 -10.79 -6.37
CA PHE A 37 -8.15 -9.67 -6.30
C PHE A 37 -8.80 -8.35 -6.75
N TYR A 38 -9.63 -8.39 -7.80
CA TYR A 38 -10.34 -7.22 -8.32
C TYR A 38 -11.45 -6.68 -7.41
N ALA A 39 -12.15 -7.53 -6.65
CA ALA A 39 -13.19 -7.10 -5.72
C ALA A 39 -12.60 -6.47 -4.45
N GLU A 40 -11.42 -6.94 -4.02
CA GLU A 40 -10.63 -6.31 -2.96
C GLU A 40 -9.98 -5.00 -3.44
N TYR A 41 -9.62 -4.89 -4.72
CA TYR A 41 -9.06 -3.66 -5.34
C TYR A 41 -10.01 -2.45 -5.30
N PHE A 42 -11.32 -2.66 -5.45
CA PHE A 42 -12.32 -1.59 -5.40
C PHE A 42 -12.92 -1.40 -3.99
N ALA A 43 -12.72 -2.37 -3.09
CA ALA A 43 -13.04 -2.22 -1.69
C ALA A 43 -11.91 -1.42 -1.03
N PHE A 44 -12.06 -0.09 -1.03
CA PHE A 44 -11.23 0.97 -0.42
C PHE A 44 -10.89 0.80 1.09
N ARG A 45 -10.80 -0.42 1.62
CA ARG A 45 -10.50 -0.77 3.03
C ARG A 45 -9.06 -1.20 3.26
N GLU A 46 -8.31 -1.53 2.22
CA GLU A 46 -6.91 -1.93 2.33
C GLU A 46 -6.08 -1.04 1.40
N LEU A 47 -4.92 -0.57 1.85
CA LEU A 47 -4.04 0.34 1.13
C LEU A 47 -3.44 -0.34 -0.12
N VAL A 48 -4.24 -0.47 -1.18
CA VAL A 48 -3.85 -0.94 -2.51
C VAL A 48 -3.16 0.19 -3.30
N THR A 49 -2.85 1.32 -2.67
CA THR A 49 -2.30 2.48 -3.37
C THR A 49 -0.86 2.31 -3.90
N PRO A 50 0.11 1.69 -3.20
CA PRO A 50 1.49 1.70 -3.68
C PRO A 50 1.70 0.87 -4.96
N GLN A 51 0.93 -0.20 -5.18
CA GLN A 51 1.02 -0.98 -6.42
C GLN A 51 0.38 -0.25 -7.61
N LEU A 52 -0.78 0.39 -7.40
CA LEU A 52 -1.42 1.20 -8.43
C LEU A 52 -0.52 2.38 -8.85
N ILE A 53 0.11 3.07 -7.89
CA ILE A 53 1.01 4.19 -8.18
C ILE A 53 2.23 3.73 -8.99
N LYS A 54 2.76 2.51 -8.78
CA LYS A 54 3.85 1.98 -9.62
C LYS A 54 3.45 1.80 -11.08
N VAL A 55 2.23 1.34 -11.34
CA VAL A 55 1.70 1.23 -12.72
C VAL A 55 1.54 2.61 -13.34
N ILE A 56 0.96 3.56 -12.59
CA ILE A 56 0.81 4.95 -13.03
C ILE A 56 2.18 5.59 -13.30
N TYR A 57 3.17 5.33 -12.45
CA TYR A 57 4.53 5.83 -12.62
C TYR A 57 5.11 5.40 -13.97
N PHE A 58 5.03 4.10 -14.30
CA PHE A 58 5.52 3.57 -15.57
C PHE A 58 4.79 4.18 -16.77
N VAL A 59 3.45 4.21 -16.72
CA VAL A 59 2.63 4.78 -17.79
C VAL A 59 2.94 6.25 -18.01
N GLY A 60 2.99 7.04 -16.94
CA GLY A 60 3.31 8.47 -17.02
C GLY A 60 4.73 8.74 -17.51
N ALA A 61 5.72 7.95 -17.08
CA ALA A 61 7.08 8.05 -17.59
C ALA A 61 7.16 7.75 -19.09
N CYS A 62 6.42 6.74 -19.57
CA CYS A 62 6.31 6.45 -21.01
C CYS A 62 5.67 7.63 -21.78
N PHE A 63 4.59 8.23 -21.25
CA PHE A 63 3.94 9.38 -21.89
C PHE A 63 4.83 10.61 -21.94
N ILE A 64 5.50 10.97 -20.85
CA ILE A 64 6.43 12.11 -20.80
C ILE A 64 7.60 11.88 -21.76
N THR A 65 8.11 10.64 -21.80
CA THR A 65 9.22 10.29 -22.69
C THR A 65 8.81 10.32 -24.16
N ALA A 66 7.64 9.77 -24.50
CA ALA A 66 7.10 9.81 -25.85
C ALA A 66 6.81 11.26 -26.29
N GLY A 67 6.15 12.06 -25.43
CA GLY A 67 5.86 13.46 -25.72
C GLY A 67 7.13 14.29 -25.93
N GLY A 68 8.11 14.17 -25.03
CA GLY A 68 9.39 14.88 -25.16
C GLY A 68 10.17 14.45 -26.41
N LEU A 69 10.15 13.17 -26.77
CA LEU A 69 10.80 12.66 -27.98
C LEU A 69 10.11 13.17 -29.25
N LEU A 70 8.77 13.20 -29.28
CA LEU A 70 8.00 13.74 -30.40
C LEU A 70 8.28 15.24 -30.59
N SER A 71 8.39 16.01 -29.51
CA SER A 71 8.79 17.43 -29.57
C SER A 71 10.17 17.66 -30.18
N ILE A 72 11.07 16.68 -30.09
CA ILE A 72 12.44 16.78 -30.64
C ILE A 72 12.46 16.33 -32.11
N LEU A 73 11.84 15.18 -32.42
CA LEU A 73 11.90 14.55 -33.74
C LEU A 73 10.98 15.22 -34.76
N SER A 74 9.83 15.71 -34.31
CA SER A 74 8.79 16.27 -35.17
C SER A 74 8.24 17.55 -34.53
N PRO A 75 8.98 18.68 -34.59
CA PRO A 75 8.53 19.94 -34.01
C PRO A 75 7.19 20.43 -34.62
N ASP A 76 6.94 20.11 -35.89
CA ASP A 76 5.72 20.47 -36.62
C ASP A 76 4.51 19.60 -36.23
N ALA A 77 4.71 18.48 -35.51
CA ALA A 77 3.60 17.65 -35.02
C ALA A 77 2.91 18.26 -33.78
N LEU A 78 3.54 19.26 -33.16
CA LEU A 78 3.09 19.95 -31.95
C LEU A 78 3.01 21.47 -32.19
N ASP A 79 2.76 21.88 -33.45
CA ASP A 79 2.79 23.25 -34.00
C ASP A 79 1.81 24.26 -33.33
N ASP A 80 1.13 23.84 -32.26
CA ASP A 80 0.26 24.70 -31.44
C ASP A 80 1.07 25.68 -30.56
N TYR A 81 2.37 25.43 -30.36
CA TYR A 81 3.25 26.33 -29.62
C TYR A 81 3.83 27.38 -30.57
N MET A 82 3.28 28.61 -30.51
CA MET A 82 3.73 29.83 -31.22
C MET A 82 5.23 30.20 -31.00
N ALA A 83 5.95 29.44 -30.19
CA ALA A 83 7.38 29.57 -29.96
C ALA A 83 8.11 28.69 -30.97
N GLY A 84 8.75 29.29 -31.97
CA GLY A 84 9.33 28.59 -33.13
C GLY A 84 10.26 27.39 -32.84
N PRO A 85 10.73 26.69 -33.90
CA PRO A 85 11.24 25.31 -33.84
C PRO A 85 12.44 25.05 -32.91
N ILE A 86 13.15 26.09 -32.48
CA ILE A 86 14.26 25.99 -31.52
C ILE A 86 13.72 25.86 -30.10
N PHE A 87 12.67 26.61 -29.74
CA PHE A 87 12.07 26.58 -28.41
C PHE A 87 11.31 25.28 -28.16
N THR A 88 10.61 24.74 -29.16
CA THR A 88 9.93 23.43 -29.05
C THR A 88 10.90 22.29 -28.79
N ARG A 89 12.04 22.25 -29.49
CA ARG A 89 13.10 21.25 -29.26
C ARG A 89 13.72 21.37 -27.87
N LEU A 90 14.02 22.59 -27.42
CA LEU A 90 14.57 22.82 -26.08
C LEU A 90 13.55 22.43 -25.00
N GLY A 91 12.27 22.72 -25.22
CA GLY A 91 11.16 22.29 -24.39
C GLY A 91 11.02 20.77 -24.32
N GLY A 92 11.19 20.06 -25.43
CA GLY A 92 11.21 18.60 -25.47
C GLY A 92 12.32 17.98 -24.62
N ILE A 93 13.54 18.51 -24.74
CA ILE A 93 14.69 18.09 -23.91
C ILE A 93 14.43 18.37 -22.43
N ALA A 94 13.91 19.57 -22.13
CA ALA A 94 13.54 19.94 -20.76
C ALA A 94 12.44 19.02 -20.20
N ALA A 95 11.43 18.66 -20.99
CA ALA A 95 10.38 17.72 -20.60
C ALA A 95 10.94 16.31 -20.34
N LEU A 96 11.88 15.83 -21.16
CA LEU A 96 12.52 14.54 -20.94
C LEU A 96 13.28 14.48 -19.61
N VAL A 97 14.02 15.54 -19.28
CA VAL A 97 14.84 15.59 -18.06
C VAL A 97 14.02 16.02 -16.85
N MET A 98 13.49 17.25 -16.87
CA MET A 98 12.75 17.84 -15.75
C MET A 98 11.38 17.19 -15.58
N GLY A 99 10.69 16.85 -16.67
CA GLY A 99 9.38 16.20 -16.59
C GLY A 99 9.48 14.81 -15.95
N ASN A 100 10.43 13.97 -16.37
CA ASN A 100 10.65 12.68 -15.70
C ASN A 100 11.11 12.83 -14.24
N LEU A 101 11.98 13.80 -13.95
CA LEU A 101 12.47 14.04 -12.60
C LEU A 101 11.33 14.45 -11.65
N VAL A 102 10.52 15.44 -12.06
CA VAL A 102 9.35 15.89 -11.29
C VAL A 102 8.34 14.76 -11.14
N TRP A 103 8.06 14.02 -12.22
CA TRP A 103 7.15 12.87 -12.18
C TRP A 103 7.59 11.80 -11.17
N ARG A 104 8.90 11.50 -11.16
CA ARG A 104 9.49 10.57 -10.20
C ARG A 104 9.30 11.05 -8.76
N ILE A 105 9.62 12.31 -8.47
CA ILE A 105 9.49 12.87 -7.12
C ILE A 105 8.02 12.83 -6.67
N MET A 106 7.08 13.19 -7.54
CA MET A 106 5.65 13.18 -7.22
C MET A 106 5.15 11.75 -6.94
N CYS A 107 5.55 10.77 -7.76
CA CYS A 107 5.14 9.38 -7.56
C CYS A 107 5.79 8.74 -6.32
N GLU A 108 7.09 8.95 -6.10
CA GLU A 108 7.77 8.49 -4.89
C GLU A 108 7.19 9.15 -3.64
N GLY A 109 6.90 10.46 -3.69
CA GLY A 109 6.23 11.19 -2.61
C GLY A 109 4.86 10.62 -2.27
N ALA A 110 4.04 10.30 -3.27
CA ALA A 110 2.74 9.68 -3.05
C ALA A 110 2.88 8.31 -2.36
N ILE A 111 3.79 7.44 -2.82
CA ILE A 111 4.04 6.13 -2.21
C ILE A 111 4.55 6.27 -0.77
N LEU A 112 5.46 7.22 -0.52
CA LEU A 112 6.00 7.48 0.80
C LEU A 112 4.93 7.94 1.78
N LEU A 113 3.99 8.80 1.36
CA LEU A 113 2.89 9.25 2.22
C LEU A 113 1.99 8.09 2.66
N PHE A 114 1.66 7.16 1.75
CA PHE A 114 0.90 5.96 2.11
C PHE A 114 1.67 5.05 3.06
N SER A 115 2.97 4.87 2.82
CA SER A 115 3.84 4.07 3.68
C SER A 115 3.98 4.68 5.08
N LEU A 116 4.05 6.01 5.18
CA LEU A 116 4.12 6.72 6.45
C LEU A 116 2.82 6.57 7.26
N HIS A 117 1.66 6.65 6.59
CA HIS A 117 0.37 6.44 7.23
C HIS A 117 0.25 5.03 7.83
N GLU A 118 0.66 3.99 7.10
CA GLU A 118 0.70 2.62 7.62
C GLU A 118 1.61 2.48 8.84
N LEU A 119 2.79 3.09 8.77
CA LEU A 119 3.75 3.05 9.87
C LEU A 119 3.18 3.70 11.13
N LEU A 120 2.52 4.86 11.00
CA LEU A 120 1.87 5.58 12.10
C LEU A 120 0.77 4.73 12.76
N VAL A 121 -0.12 4.13 11.96
CA VAL A 121 -1.18 3.25 12.48
C VAL A 121 -0.60 2.03 13.20
N SER A 122 0.51 1.48 12.69
CA SER A 122 1.18 0.35 13.33
C SER A 122 1.79 0.71 14.68
N ILE A 123 2.34 1.92 14.81
CA ILE A 123 2.92 2.43 16.06
C ILE A 123 1.82 2.68 17.08
N ASP A 124 0.72 3.33 16.70
CA ASP A 124 -0.43 3.58 17.58
C ASP A 124 -1.00 2.26 18.15
N THR A 125 -1.17 1.27 17.27
CA THR A 125 -1.66 -0.06 17.68
C THR A 125 -0.71 -0.73 18.68
N ARG A 126 0.61 -0.67 18.45
CA ARG A 126 1.62 -1.22 19.37
C ARG A 126 1.67 -0.47 20.71
N ALA A 127 1.58 0.86 20.67
CA ALA A 127 1.54 1.69 21.87
C ALA A 127 0.33 1.34 22.75
N GLY A 128 -0.86 1.17 22.15
CA GLY A 128 -2.06 0.73 22.86
C GLY A 128 -1.93 -0.65 23.51
N LEU A 129 -1.23 -1.60 22.86
CA LEU A 129 -0.92 -2.90 23.45
C LEU A 129 0.02 -2.79 24.66
N LEU A 130 1.05 -1.95 24.59
CA LEU A 130 1.97 -1.73 25.71
C LEU A 130 1.27 -1.09 26.92
N VAL A 131 0.40 -0.10 26.70
CA VAL A 131 -0.42 0.51 27.76
C VAL A 131 -1.34 -0.54 28.42
N ARG A 132 -1.98 -1.41 27.63
CA ARG A 132 -2.80 -2.52 28.17
C ARG A 132 -1.99 -3.53 28.97
N GLN A 133 -0.78 -3.85 28.54
CA GLN A 133 0.10 -4.77 29.29
C GLN A 133 0.54 -4.14 30.61
N GLY A 134 0.90 -2.84 30.63
CA GLY A 134 1.22 -2.11 31.85
C GLY A 134 0.07 -2.12 32.86
N LYS A 135 -1.16 -1.86 32.41
CA LYS A 135 -2.36 -1.89 33.27
C LYS A 135 -2.69 -3.29 33.83
N ARG A 136 -2.18 -4.37 33.22
CA ARG A 136 -2.42 -5.74 33.69
C ARG A 136 -1.41 -6.22 34.73
N ILE A 137 -0.36 -5.42 35.02
CA ILE A 137 0.71 -5.76 35.97
C ILE A 137 0.47 -5.11 37.34
N GLU A 138 -0.44 -4.14 37.45
CA GLU A 138 -0.91 -3.63 38.75
C GLU A 138 -1.98 -4.59 39.34
N PRO A 139 -1.73 -5.22 40.51
CA PRO A 139 -2.64 -6.19 41.15
C PRO A 139 -3.86 -5.57 41.81
#